data_AF-A0A517PAF1-F1
#
_entry.id   AF-A0A517PAF1-F1
#
_cell.length_a   1.000
_cell.length_b   1.000
_cell.length_c   1.000
_cell.angle_alpha   90.00
_cell.angle_beta   90.00
_cell.angle_gamma   90.00
#
_symmetry.space_group_name_H-M   'P 1'
#
loop_
_entity.id
_entity.type
_entity.pdbx_description
1 polymer ?
#
loop_
_entity_poly.entity_id
_entity_poly.type
_entity_poly.pdbx_seq_one_letter_code
_entity_poly.pdbx_strand_id
1 'polypeptide(L)'
;MNALPLVMVFFLPPGDGPTDATAVADANADGPNVAAAKAALAPLNPLVGQWRGVGQVRRGSREGAWRETAEWVWDFSDPNRPAVRFEVEEGKETLRLLVRPASDGKGAVGKGFVGQFTPPGGKTATLSAASLGDTVTFEPKEDGSDRLTFKRLSDKRFTLLIERRSSPTGRFLRVAEVGYTRAGERLAESSLGGPECVVTGGLGTIAVEHAGKTYYVCCTGCVAAFEADPEGTLAEYRAKRAQSAQPAGAAAGGSDE
;
A
#
# COMPACT_ATOMS: atom_id res chain seq x y z
N MET A 1 -20.38 -73.96 -40.39
CA MET A 1 -20.99 -73.96 -39.04
C MET A 1 -20.70 -72.60 -38.42
N ASN A 2 -21.72 -71.73 -38.40
CA ASN A 2 -21.68 -70.37 -37.88
C ASN A 2 -22.37 -70.35 -36.52
N ALA A 3 -21.73 -69.78 -35.49
CA ALA A 3 -22.42 -69.27 -34.30
C ALA A 3 -21.52 -68.24 -33.58
N LEU A 4 -21.90 -66.96 -33.67
CA LEU A 4 -21.40 -65.85 -32.86
C LEU A 4 -22.09 -65.84 -31.49
N PRO A 5 -21.44 -65.36 -30.41
CA PRO A 5 -22.14 -65.07 -29.16
C PRO A 5 -22.65 -63.62 -29.10
N LEU A 6 -23.84 -63.52 -28.52
CA LEU A 6 -24.67 -62.35 -28.28
C LEU A 6 -24.10 -61.49 -27.13
N VAL A 7 -23.81 -60.21 -27.37
CA VAL A 7 -23.48 -59.24 -26.32
C VAL A 7 -24.75 -58.49 -25.94
N MET A 8 -25.21 -58.67 -24.70
CA MET A 8 -26.33 -57.91 -24.12
C MET A 8 -25.93 -56.45 -23.90
N VAL A 9 -26.69 -55.54 -24.50
CA VAL A 9 -26.63 -54.09 -24.25
C VAL A 9 -27.52 -53.80 -23.05
N PHE A 10 -26.94 -53.36 -21.93
CA PHE A 10 -27.67 -52.79 -20.81
C PHE A 10 -27.94 -51.31 -21.07
N PHE A 11 -29.22 -50.96 -21.07
CA PHE A 11 -29.77 -49.61 -21.22
C PHE A 11 -29.72 -48.89 -19.86
N LEU A 12 -29.01 -47.77 -19.77
CA LEU A 12 -28.93 -46.91 -18.58
C LEU A 12 -29.78 -45.64 -18.83
N PRO A 13 -30.70 -45.25 -17.93
CA PRO A 13 -31.50 -44.03 -18.11
C PRO A 13 -30.70 -42.74 -17.85
N PRO A 14 -31.13 -41.58 -18.41
CA PRO A 14 -30.42 -40.32 -18.27
C PRO A 14 -30.62 -39.77 -16.85
N GLY A 15 -29.51 -39.53 -16.15
CA GLY A 15 -29.52 -38.78 -14.91
C GLY A 15 -29.49 -37.29 -15.22
N ASP A 16 -30.55 -36.58 -14.85
CA ASP A 16 -30.60 -35.13 -14.72
C ASP A 16 -29.54 -34.69 -13.70
N GLY A 17 -28.41 -34.19 -14.20
CA GLY A 17 -27.42 -33.48 -13.39
C GLY A 17 -27.86 -32.04 -13.19
N PRO A 18 -27.77 -31.47 -11.97
CA PRO A 18 -28.06 -30.08 -11.76
C PRO A 18 -27.05 -29.24 -12.53
N THR A 19 -27.57 -28.34 -13.37
CA THR A 19 -26.84 -27.21 -13.94
C THR A 19 -26.42 -26.29 -12.80
N ASP A 20 -25.31 -26.60 -12.14
CA ASP A 20 -24.54 -25.58 -11.44
C ASP A 20 -23.85 -24.76 -12.53
N ALA A 21 -24.48 -23.64 -12.86
CA ALA A 21 -23.82 -22.55 -13.54
C ALA A 21 -22.60 -22.18 -12.69
N THR A 22 -21.44 -22.64 -13.11
CA THR A 22 -20.15 -22.11 -12.69
C THR A 22 -20.23 -20.60 -12.78
N ALA A 23 -20.37 -19.96 -11.63
CA ALA A 23 -20.06 -18.56 -11.45
C ALA A 23 -18.61 -18.40 -11.91
N VAL A 24 -18.46 -17.77 -13.06
CA VAL A 24 -17.19 -17.23 -13.49
C VAL A 24 -16.89 -16.15 -12.46
N ALA A 25 -16.11 -16.50 -11.44
CA ALA A 25 -15.65 -15.54 -10.47
C ALA A 25 -14.85 -14.49 -11.23
N ASP A 26 -15.36 -13.26 -11.26
CA ASP A 26 -14.63 -12.09 -11.74
C ASP A 26 -13.34 -12.00 -10.93
N ALA A 27 -12.24 -12.49 -11.50
CA ALA A 27 -10.93 -12.58 -10.84
C ALA A 27 -10.28 -11.20 -10.58
N ASN A 28 -10.93 -10.10 -10.98
CA ASN A 28 -10.36 -8.76 -11.00
C ASN A 28 -11.20 -7.71 -10.26
N ALA A 29 -12.19 -8.12 -9.47
CA ALA A 29 -12.72 -7.23 -8.44
C ALA A 29 -11.93 -7.48 -7.16
N ASP A 30 -11.23 -6.46 -6.65
CA ASP A 30 -10.73 -6.47 -5.28
C ASP A 30 -11.85 -6.98 -4.36
N GLY A 31 -11.65 -8.13 -3.71
CA GLY A 31 -12.59 -8.60 -2.70
C GLY A 31 -12.81 -7.51 -1.64
N PRO A 32 -13.95 -7.46 -0.95
CA PRO A 32 -14.31 -6.35 -0.04
C PRO A 32 -13.23 -6.02 1.02
N ASN A 33 -12.40 -7.00 1.36
CA ASN A 33 -11.27 -6.84 2.26
C ASN A 33 -10.04 -6.12 1.64
N VAL A 34 -9.78 -6.32 0.36
CA VAL A 34 -8.67 -5.69 -0.39
C VAL A 34 -8.95 -4.21 -0.58
N ALA A 35 -10.17 -3.87 -1.02
CA ALA A 35 -10.60 -2.47 -1.13
C ALA A 35 -10.56 -1.74 0.22
N ALA A 36 -11.03 -2.39 1.30
CA ALA A 36 -10.95 -1.85 2.65
C ALA A 36 -9.50 -1.65 3.12
N ALA A 37 -8.59 -2.60 2.81
CA ALA A 37 -7.18 -2.48 3.15
C ALA A 37 -6.50 -1.32 2.39
N LYS A 38 -6.77 -1.16 1.10
CA LYS A 38 -6.29 -0.03 0.29
C LYS A 38 -6.79 1.30 0.86
N ALA A 39 -8.07 1.39 1.22
CA ALA A 39 -8.66 2.59 1.84
C ALA A 39 -8.02 2.91 3.20
N ALA A 40 -7.78 1.91 4.05
CA ALA A 40 -7.14 2.10 5.36
C ALA A 40 -5.68 2.58 5.25
N LEU A 41 -4.96 2.18 4.20
CA LEU A 41 -3.56 2.56 3.94
C LEU A 41 -3.41 3.86 3.15
N ALA A 42 -4.48 4.37 2.53
CA ALA A 42 -4.49 5.60 1.73
C ALA A 42 -3.86 6.83 2.42
N PRO A 43 -3.91 7.02 3.76
CA PRO A 43 -3.21 8.11 4.42
C PRO A 43 -1.68 8.14 4.21
N LEU A 44 -1.06 7.03 3.79
CA LEU A 44 0.37 6.98 3.43
C LEU A 44 0.65 7.41 1.99
N ASN A 45 -0.37 7.59 1.14
CA ASN A 45 -0.20 7.99 -0.26
C ASN A 45 0.70 9.22 -0.47
N PRO A 46 0.65 10.28 0.37
CA PRO A 46 1.55 11.42 0.22
C PRO A 46 3.04 11.08 0.40
N LEU A 47 3.36 9.98 1.08
CA LEU A 47 4.74 9.52 1.27
C LEU A 47 5.22 8.66 0.09
N VAL A 48 4.31 8.08 -0.71
CA VAL A 48 4.65 7.20 -1.83
C VAL A 48 5.54 7.90 -2.87
N GLY A 49 6.57 7.20 -3.31
CA GLY A 49 7.59 7.67 -4.24
C GLY A 49 9.01 7.62 -3.64
N GLN A 50 9.96 8.14 -4.41
CA GLN A 50 11.39 8.11 -4.09
C GLN A 50 11.86 9.34 -3.29
N TRP A 51 12.83 9.11 -2.42
CA TRP A 51 13.33 10.08 -1.44
C TRP A 51 14.83 9.99 -1.26
N ARG A 52 15.44 11.14 -0.96
CA ARG A 52 16.83 11.28 -0.55
C ARG A 52 16.89 11.64 0.93
N GLY A 53 17.51 10.79 1.72
CA GLY A 53 17.68 10.92 3.16
C GLY A 53 19.03 11.53 3.54
N VAL A 54 19.00 12.37 4.58
CA VAL A 54 20.19 12.77 5.33
C VAL A 54 19.96 12.39 6.79
N GLY A 55 20.73 11.42 7.26
CA GLY A 55 20.65 10.88 8.62
C GLY A 55 21.60 11.61 9.57
N GLN A 56 21.15 11.87 10.78
CA GLN A 56 21.93 12.47 11.85
C GLN A 56 21.70 11.74 13.18
N VAL A 57 22.78 11.25 13.77
CA VAL A 57 22.78 10.68 15.13
C VAL A 57 22.38 11.77 16.13
N ARG A 58 23.07 12.91 16.09
CA ARG A 58 22.78 14.09 16.91
C ARG A 58 22.20 15.21 16.06
N ARG A 59 21.07 15.79 16.48
CA ARG A 59 20.41 16.91 15.79
C ARG A 59 21.41 18.05 15.62
N GLY A 60 21.53 18.58 14.40
CA GLY A 60 22.39 19.73 14.11
C GLY A 60 23.89 19.42 14.06
N SER A 61 24.31 18.17 14.27
CA SER A 61 25.71 17.75 14.09
C SER A 61 25.90 16.98 12.80
N ARG A 62 27.09 17.10 12.20
CA ARG A 62 27.53 16.29 11.05
C ARG A 62 28.30 15.05 11.48
N GLU A 63 28.67 14.96 12.75
CA GLU A 63 29.37 13.81 13.31
C GLU A 63 28.48 12.55 13.21
N GLY A 64 28.99 11.52 12.53
CA GLY A 64 28.27 10.27 12.29
C GLY A 64 27.06 10.39 11.33
N ALA A 65 26.89 11.54 10.67
CA ALA A 65 25.85 11.75 9.68
C ALA A 65 26.12 10.94 8.40
N TRP A 66 25.06 10.57 7.70
CA TRP A 66 25.14 9.78 6.48
C TRP A 66 24.05 10.21 5.48
N ARG A 67 24.12 9.65 4.27
CA ARG A 67 23.09 9.79 3.25
C ARG A 67 22.56 8.42 2.88
N GLU A 68 21.30 8.38 2.48
CA GLU A 68 20.65 7.16 1.99
C GLU A 68 19.55 7.53 1.00
N THR A 69 19.13 6.56 0.21
CA THR A 69 17.99 6.62 -0.71
C THR A 69 16.89 5.73 -0.17
N ALA A 70 15.65 6.16 -0.32
CA ALA A 70 14.52 5.38 0.14
C ALA A 70 13.31 5.54 -0.78
N GLU A 71 12.44 4.54 -0.79
CA GLU A 71 11.18 4.55 -1.51
C GLU A 71 10.05 4.09 -0.59
N TRP A 72 8.94 4.84 -0.61
CA TRP A 72 7.66 4.32 -0.15
C TRP A 72 6.92 3.77 -1.36
N VAL A 73 6.54 2.50 -1.32
CA VAL A 73 5.96 1.78 -2.45
C VAL A 73 4.76 0.95 -2.01
N TRP A 74 3.73 0.91 -2.83
CA TRP A 74 2.64 -0.05 -2.64
C TRP A 74 3.13 -1.47 -2.94
N ASP A 75 2.78 -2.40 -2.07
CA ASP A 75 3.19 -3.80 -2.14
C ASP A 75 1.93 -4.68 -2.26
N PHE A 76 1.76 -5.25 -3.46
CA PHE A 76 0.67 -6.15 -3.82
C PHE A 76 1.17 -7.59 -4.05
N SER A 77 2.35 -7.93 -3.52
CA SER A 77 2.91 -9.29 -3.62
C SER A 77 1.98 -10.37 -3.03
N ASP A 78 1.11 -9.97 -2.09
CA ASP A 78 -0.03 -10.76 -1.64
C ASP A 78 -1.32 -10.12 -2.18
N PRO A 79 -2.03 -10.77 -3.13
CA PRO A 79 -3.20 -10.18 -3.79
C PRO A 79 -4.36 -9.93 -2.83
N ASN A 80 -4.40 -10.62 -1.68
CA ASN A 80 -5.46 -10.49 -0.69
C ASN A 80 -5.08 -9.58 0.47
N ARG A 81 -3.81 -9.14 0.57
CA ARG A 81 -3.30 -8.35 1.70
C ARG A 81 -2.36 -7.23 1.24
N PRO A 82 -2.91 -6.19 0.57
CA PRO A 82 -2.17 -4.98 0.23
C PRO A 82 -1.39 -4.43 1.42
N ALA A 83 -0.22 -3.91 1.12
CA ALA A 83 0.64 -3.24 2.08
C ALA A 83 1.26 -1.98 1.47
N VAL A 84 1.79 -1.12 2.33
CA VAL A 84 2.71 -0.06 1.90
C VAL A 84 4.06 -0.33 2.56
N ARG A 85 5.10 -0.35 1.74
CA ARG A 85 6.46 -0.66 2.17
C ARG A 85 7.34 0.57 2.07
N PHE A 86 8.05 0.87 3.13
CA PHE A 86 9.19 1.77 3.12
C PHE A 86 10.46 0.93 2.97
N GLU A 87 11.27 1.22 1.97
CA GLU A 87 12.52 0.52 1.67
C GLU A 87 13.67 1.52 1.57
N VAL A 88 14.79 1.20 2.21
CA VAL A 88 15.99 2.02 2.22
C VAL A 88 17.12 1.22 1.58
N GLU A 89 17.79 1.82 0.62
CA GLU A 89 18.97 1.26 -0.02
C GLU A 89 20.18 1.47 0.89
N GLU A 90 20.81 0.37 1.31
CA GLU A 90 21.99 0.38 2.20
C GLU A 90 21.83 1.25 3.45
N GLY A 91 20.62 1.30 4.02
CA GLY A 91 20.31 2.19 5.14
C GLY A 91 21.13 1.86 6.39
N LYS A 92 21.47 2.89 7.18
CA LYS A 92 22.32 2.72 8.37
C LYS A 92 21.57 2.19 9.59
N GLU A 93 20.31 2.58 9.74
CA GLU A 93 19.48 2.23 10.91
C GLU A 93 18.20 1.50 10.49
N THR A 94 17.83 1.51 9.20
CA THR A 94 16.61 0.90 8.69
C THR A 94 16.87 0.34 7.31
N LEU A 95 16.40 -0.88 7.02
CA LEU A 95 16.35 -1.42 5.66
C LEU A 95 14.92 -1.43 5.13
N ARG A 96 13.95 -1.82 5.97
CA ARG A 96 12.57 -1.99 5.53
C ARG A 96 11.56 -1.79 6.65
N LEU A 97 10.42 -1.22 6.31
CA LEU A 97 9.19 -1.27 7.11
C LEU A 97 8.02 -1.64 6.19
N LEU A 98 7.39 -2.79 6.42
CA LEU A 98 6.18 -3.20 5.69
C LEU A 98 4.95 -2.95 6.55
N VAL A 99 4.08 -2.05 6.12
CA VAL A 99 2.89 -1.61 6.86
C VAL A 99 1.64 -2.27 6.29
N ARG A 100 0.86 -2.90 7.17
CA ARG A 100 -0.47 -3.43 6.86
C ARG A 100 -1.50 -2.90 7.86
N PRO A 101 -2.78 -2.82 7.50
CA PRO A 101 -3.84 -2.73 8.49
C PRO A 101 -3.75 -3.92 9.44
N ALA A 102 -4.10 -3.71 10.71
CA ALA A 102 -4.30 -4.83 11.63
C ALA A 102 -5.42 -5.73 11.10
N SER A 103 -5.38 -7.03 11.41
CA SER A 103 -6.48 -7.94 11.16
C SER A 103 -7.30 -8.13 12.44
N ASP A 104 -8.61 -8.27 12.31
CA ASP A 104 -9.50 -8.67 13.40
C ASP A 104 -9.41 -10.17 13.77
N GLY A 105 -8.52 -10.93 13.11
CA GLY A 105 -8.35 -12.37 13.29
C GLY A 105 -9.38 -13.22 12.53
N LYS A 106 -10.37 -12.59 11.88
CA LYS A 106 -11.39 -13.23 11.03
C LYS A 106 -11.23 -12.86 9.56
N GLY A 107 -10.14 -12.17 9.23
CA GLY A 107 -9.79 -11.77 7.88
C GLY A 107 -10.19 -10.36 7.53
N ALA A 108 -10.96 -9.62 8.34
CA ALA A 108 -11.30 -8.24 8.05
C ALA A 108 -10.24 -7.25 8.57
N VAL A 109 -10.27 -6.02 8.04
CA VAL A 109 -9.47 -4.90 8.52
C VAL A 109 -9.89 -4.53 9.95
N GLY A 110 -8.98 -4.72 10.89
CA GLY A 110 -9.12 -4.37 12.30
C GLY A 110 -8.68 -2.93 12.62
N LYS A 111 -8.68 -2.59 13.91
CA LYS A 111 -8.24 -1.27 14.38
C LYS A 111 -6.72 -1.17 14.42
N GLY A 112 -6.18 -0.09 13.85
CA GLY A 112 -4.75 0.20 13.83
C GLY A 112 -4.00 -0.55 12.74
N PHE A 113 -2.67 -0.55 12.86
CA PHE A 113 -1.74 -0.97 11.82
C PHE A 113 -0.60 -1.77 12.41
N VAL A 114 -0.08 -2.72 11.64
CA VAL A 114 1.07 -3.54 11.98
C VAL A 114 2.22 -3.19 11.04
N GLY A 115 3.39 -2.92 11.63
CA GLY A 115 4.64 -2.70 10.89
C GLY A 115 5.58 -3.88 11.07
N GLN A 116 6.09 -4.46 9.99
CA GLN A 116 7.19 -5.42 10.02
C GLN A 116 8.48 -4.66 9.72
N PHE A 117 9.24 -4.33 10.76
CA PHE A 117 10.45 -3.52 10.69
C PHE A 117 11.69 -4.40 10.61
N THR A 118 12.56 -4.15 9.64
CA THR A 118 13.83 -4.86 9.47
C THR A 118 14.97 -3.86 9.52
N PRO A 119 15.79 -3.85 10.59
CA PRO A 119 17.01 -3.06 10.66
C PRO A 119 18.17 -3.73 9.88
N PRO A 120 19.25 -3.00 9.58
CA PRO A 120 20.42 -3.56 8.90
C PRO A 120 21.07 -4.70 9.68
N GLY A 121 21.18 -5.87 9.04
CA GLY A 121 21.77 -7.08 9.64
C GLY A 121 21.00 -7.68 10.83
N GLY A 122 19.82 -7.15 11.16
CA GLY A 122 19.01 -7.61 12.29
C GLY A 122 17.79 -8.41 11.87
N LYS A 123 17.10 -8.98 12.87
CA LYS A 123 15.85 -9.73 12.67
C LYS A 123 14.68 -8.77 12.51
N THR A 124 13.68 -9.19 11.74
CA THR A 124 12.42 -8.45 11.62
C THR A 124 11.69 -8.41 12.95
N ALA A 125 11.29 -7.23 13.39
CA ALA A 125 10.49 -6.99 14.58
C ALA A 125 9.07 -6.51 14.22
N THR A 126 8.10 -6.87 15.05
CA THR A 126 6.72 -6.41 14.88
C THR A 126 6.48 -5.14 15.67
N LEU A 127 6.03 -4.10 14.97
CA LEU A 127 5.59 -2.82 15.51
C LEU A 127 4.08 -2.66 15.36
N SER A 128 3.49 -1.73 16.09
CA SER A 128 2.10 -1.31 15.94
C SER A 128 1.95 0.20 15.89
N ALA A 129 1.06 0.68 15.04
CA ALA A 129 0.62 2.07 15.03
C ALA A 129 -0.91 2.14 15.23
N ALA A 130 -1.37 3.10 16.03
CA ALA A 130 -2.81 3.26 16.29
C ALA A 130 -3.54 3.90 15.10
N SER A 131 -2.89 4.81 14.39
CA SER A 131 -3.43 5.56 13.25
C SER A 131 -2.34 5.92 12.25
N LEU A 132 -2.75 6.27 11.03
CA LEU A 132 -1.91 6.85 10.00
C LEU A 132 -2.33 8.30 9.76
N GLY A 133 -1.38 9.20 9.56
CA GLY A 133 -1.61 10.64 9.41
C GLY A 133 -0.30 11.40 9.24
N ASP A 134 -0.29 12.69 9.56
CA ASP A 134 0.91 13.52 9.41
C ASP A 134 2.03 13.13 10.36
N THR A 135 1.71 12.57 11.52
CA THR A 135 2.68 11.91 12.41
C THR A 135 2.23 10.49 12.66
N VAL A 136 3.09 9.53 12.37
CA VAL A 136 2.84 8.10 12.58
C VAL A 136 3.95 7.55 13.45
N THR A 137 3.57 7.06 14.63
CA THR A 137 4.48 6.37 15.55
C THR A 137 4.19 4.87 15.52
N PHE A 138 5.20 4.10 15.15
CA PHE A 138 5.22 2.66 15.25
C PHE A 138 5.94 2.27 16.54
N GLU A 139 5.15 1.81 17.50
CA GLU A 139 5.62 1.34 18.80
C GLU A 139 6.01 -0.14 18.70
N PRO A 140 7.16 -0.56 19.26
CA PRO A 140 7.56 -1.96 19.26
C PRO A 140 6.66 -2.80 20.17
N LYS A 141 6.24 -3.97 19.68
CA LYS A 141 5.48 -4.94 20.50
C LYS A 141 6.36 -5.74 21.45
N GLU A 142 7.65 -5.85 21.12
CA GLU A 142 8.64 -6.64 21.85
C GLU A 142 9.76 -5.72 22.36
N ASP A 143 10.37 -6.10 23.48
CA ASP A 143 11.53 -5.38 24.00
C ASP A 143 12.74 -5.53 23.07
N GLY A 144 13.56 -4.48 22.99
CA GLY A 144 14.79 -4.48 22.17
C GLY A 144 14.62 -4.04 20.71
N SER A 145 13.39 -3.80 20.24
CA SER A 145 13.14 -3.17 18.94
C SER A 145 13.08 -1.64 19.04
N ASP A 146 13.35 -1.00 17.90
CA ASP A 146 13.24 0.45 17.76
C ASP A 146 11.79 0.92 17.66
N ARG A 147 11.55 2.12 18.17
CA ARG A 147 10.38 2.93 17.87
C ARG A 147 10.69 3.82 16.68
N LEU A 148 9.77 3.86 15.73
CA LEU A 148 9.89 4.68 14.53
C LEU A 148 8.81 5.75 14.54
N THR A 149 9.17 7.01 14.34
CA THR A 149 8.20 8.09 14.16
C THR A 149 8.43 8.78 12.82
N PHE A 150 7.48 8.63 11.92
CA PHE A 150 7.44 9.35 10.66
C PHE A 150 6.63 10.62 10.85
N LYS A 151 7.18 11.77 10.45
CA LYS A 151 6.49 13.06 10.51
C LYS A 151 6.56 13.75 9.15
N ARG A 152 5.42 13.90 8.48
CA ARG A 152 5.27 14.73 7.28
C ARG A 152 5.40 16.19 7.69
N LEU A 153 6.30 16.91 7.03
CA LEU A 153 6.51 18.34 7.25
C LEU A 153 5.92 19.18 6.11
N SER A 154 5.92 18.61 4.91
CA SER A 154 5.28 19.13 3.69
C SER A 154 5.15 17.99 2.68
N ASP A 155 4.61 18.26 1.50
CA ASP A 155 4.50 17.26 0.42
C ASP A 155 5.87 16.83 -0.15
N LYS A 156 6.93 17.60 0.13
CA LYS A 156 8.29 17.33 -0.36
C LYS A 156 9.27 16.97 0.77
N ARG A 157 8.81 16.90 2.02
CA ARG A 157 9.68 16.65 3.19
C ARG A 157 8.98 15.86 4.27
N PHE A 158 9.64 14.82 4.76
CA PHE A 158 9.29 14.16 6.01
C PHE A 158 10.55 13.81 6.82
N THR A 159 10.37 13.47 8.10
CA THR A 159 11.44 12.95 8.96
C THR A 159 11.08 11.58 9.51
N LEU A 160 12.07 10.69 9.60
CA LEU A 160 12.03 9.46 10.38
C LEU A 160 12.88 9.66 11.63
N LEU A 161 12.26 9.65 12.81
CA LEU A 161 12.94 9.58 14.10
C LEU A 161 13.00 8.12 14.55
N ILE A 162 14.19 7.67 14.91
CA ILE A 162 14.47 6.31 15.39
C ILE A 162 14.90 6.42 16.84
N GLU A 163 14.18 5.71 17.71
CA GLU A 163 14.45 5.70 19.15
C GLU A 163 14.56 4.29 19.67
N ARG A 164 15.46 4.08 20.64
CA ARG A 164 15.70 2.78 21.27
C ARG A 164 15.66 2.94 22.78
N ARG A 165 15.13 1.92 23.46
CA ARG A 165 15.25 1.77 24.92
C ARG A 165 16.16 0.59 25.21
N SER A 166 17.04 0.75 26.19
CA SER A 166 17.97 -0.33 26.60
C SER A 166 17.36 -1.30 27.61
N SER A 167 16.14 -1.04 28.09
CA SER A 167 15.39 -1.93 28.99
C SER A 167 13.88 -1.77 28.79
N PRO A 168 13.06 -2.75 29.20
CA PRO A 168 11.60 -2.69 29.07
C PRO A 168 10.97 -1.50 29.81
N THR A 169 11.52 -1.12 30.96
CA THR A 169 11.05 0.02 31.78
C THR A 169 11.79 1.32 31.49
N GLY A 170 12.79 1.29 30.60
CA GLY A 170 13.61 2.44 30.25
C GLY A 170 12.90 3.39 29.29
N ARG A 171 13.28 4.67 29.33
CA ARG A 171 12.82 5.65 28.34
C ARG A 171 13.41 5.38 26.96
N PHE A 172 12.65 5.70 25.93
CA PHE A 172 13.17 5.79 24.56
C PHE A 172 14.17 6.94 24.45
N LEU A 173 15.33 6.64 23.86
CA LEU A 173 16.37 7.59 23.54
C LEU A 173 16.54 7.66 22.04
N ARG A 174 16.72 8.87 21.52
CA ARG A 174 17.04 9.09 20.11
C ARG A 174 18.34 8.35 19.74
N VAL A 175 18.24 7.52 18.72
CA VAL A 175 19.37 6.88 18.04
C VAL A 175 19.77 7.72 16.84
N ALA A 176 18.78 8.10 16.02
CA ALA A 176 18.98 8.90 14.83
C ALA A 176 17.71 9.62 14.39
N GLU A 177 17.86 10.65 13.56
CA GLU A 177 16.78 11.18 12.74
C GLU A 177 17.26 11.28 11.31
N VAL A 178 16.45 10.79 10.38
CA VAL A 178 16.68 10.94 8.95
C VAL A 178 15.66 11.91 8.41
N GLY A 179 16.13 12.97 7.76
CA GLY A 179 15.26 13.88 7.04
C GLY A 179 15.28 13.56 5.55
N TYR A 180 14.12 13.24 5.00
CA TYR A 180 13.94 12.85 3.59
C TYR A 180 13.34 13.99 2.76
N THR A 181 13.98 14.29 1.63
CA THR A 181 13.46 15.19 0.60
C THR A 181 13.11 14.38 -0.63
N ARG A 182 12.01 14.72 -1.29
CA ARG A 182 11.57 14.01 -2.49
C ARG A 182 12.68 13.98 -3.56
N ALA A 183 12.85 12.85 -4.22
CA ALA A 183 13.84 12.72 -5.30
C ALA A 183 13.48 13.66 -6.46
N GLY A 184 14.49 14.20 -7.15
CA GLY A 184 14.31 15.18 -8.24
C GLY A 184 13.91 16.60 -7.81
N GLU A 185 13.49 16.81 -6.57
CA GLU A 185 12.98 18.10 -6.08
C GLU A 185 14.03 18.92 -5.33
N ARG A 186 13.97 20.26 -5.48
CA ARG A 186 14.71 21.21 -4.66
C ARG A 186 13.84 21.62 -3.46
N LEU A 187 14.46 21.82 -2.30
CA LEU A 187 13.76 22.19 -1.05
C LEU A 187 12.95 23.50 -1.14
N ALA A 188 13.18 24.34 -2.15
CA ALA A 188 12.66 25.70 -2.25
C ALA A 188 11.45 25.87 -3.19
N GLU A 189 10.95 24.81 -3.84
CA GLU A 189 9.81 24.89 -4.75
C GLU A 189 8.58 24.21 -4.13
N SER A 190 7.43 24.90 -4.08
CA SER A 190 6.19 24.38 -3.47
C SER A 190 5.19 23.85 -4.51
N SER A 191 4.46 22.81 -4.11
CA SER A 191 3.21 22.26 -4.68
C SER A 191 3.25 21.74 -6.12
N LEU A 192 3.17 20.41 -6.28
CA LEU A 192 2.71 19.79 -7.53
C LEU A 192 1.24 19.40 -7.36
N GLY A 193 0.36 20.21 -7.95
CA GLY A 193 -0.80 19.64 -8.62
C GLY A 193 -0.30 18.87 -9.83
N GLY A 194 -0.71 17.61 -9.96
CA GLY A 194 -0.29 16.72 -11.04
C GLY A 194 -1.37 15.67 -11.31
N PRO A 195 -1.19 14.84 -12.34
CA PRO A 195 -2.18 13.84 -12.74
C PRO A 195 -2.40 12.82 -11.61
N GLU A 196 -3.61 12.28 -11.52
CA GLU A 196 -3.96 11.25 -10.54
C GLU A 196 -3.37 9.89 -10.92
N CYS A 197 -2.89 9.13 -9.93
CA CYS A 197 -2.45 7.76 -10.08
C CYS A 197 -3.64 6.85 -10.36
N VAL A 198 -3.69 6.20 -11.52
CA VAL A 198 -4.83 5.36 -11.93
C VAL A 198 -5.04 4.12 -11.05
N VAL A 199 -4.00 3.65 -10.35
CA VAL A 199 -4.07 2.47 -9.47
C VAL A 199 -4.61 2.84 -8.08
N THR A 200 -4.14 3.95 -7.50
CA THR A 200 -4.35 4.26 -6.07
C THR A 200 -5.02 5.60 -5.77
N GLY A 201 -5.21 6.46 -6.77
CA GLY A 201 -5.77 7.81 -6.60
C GLY A 201 -4.81 8.84 -5.99
N GLY A 202 -3.55 8.46 -5.72
CA GLY A 202 -2.51 9.39 -5.26
C GLY A 202 -1.98 10.31 -6.36
N LEU A 203 -0.95 11.11 -6.08
CA LEU A 203 -0.27 11.91 -7.10
C LEU A 203 0.53 10.99 -8.04
N GLY A 204 0.18 10.99 -9.33
CA GLY A 204 0.91 10.32 -10.39
C GLY A 204 2.17 11.09 -10.79
N THR A 205 3.31 10.42 -10.77
CA THR A 205 4.63 10.99 -11.08
C THR A 205 5.37 10.21 -12.16
N ILE A 206 4.87 9.03 -12.54
CA ILE A 206 5.45 8.14 -13.54
C ILE A 206 4.42 7.95 -14.65
N ALA A 207 4.81 8.20 -15.90
CA ALA A 207 3.94 7.95 -17.05
C ALA A 207 3.99 6.47 -17.46
N VAL A 208 2.83 5.90 -17.77
CA VAL A 208 2.65 4.54 -18.34
C VAL A 208 1.74 4.63 -19.55
N GLU A 209 1.91 3.76 -20.53
CA GLU A 209 1.11 3.78 -21.77
C GLU A 209 0.26 2.53 -21.93
N HIS A 210 -0.99 2.71 -22.36
CA HIS A 210 -1.87 1.60 -22.74
C HIS A 210 -2.86 2.04 -23.81
N ALA A 211 -3.06 1.21 -24.84
CA ALA A 211 -3.96 1.49 -25.96
C ALA A 211 -3.76 2.88 -26.61
N GLY A 212 -2.49 3.31 -26.74
CA GLY A 212 -2.12 4.61 -27.33
C GLY A 212 -2.47 5.83 -26.46
N LYS A 213 -2.79 5.62 -25.17
CA LYS A 213 -3.07 6.69 -24.21
C LYS A 213 -2.05 6.65 -23.07
N THR A 214 -1.62 7.83 -22.63
CA THR A 214 -0.73 8.00 -21.48
C THR A 214 -1.56 8.11 -20.20
N TYR A 215 -1.22 7.28 -19.21
CA TYR A 215 -1.74 7.30 -17.84
C TYR A 215 -0.60 7.58 -16.88
N TYR A 216 -0.92 7.87 -15.61
CA TYR A 216 0.09 8.16 -14.60
C TYR A 216 -0.09 7.26 -13.38
N VAL A 217 1.04 6.89 -12.78
CA VAL A 217 1.11 6.09 -11.55
C VAL A 217 2.12 6.71 -10.57
N CYS A 218 2.01 6.39 -9.28
CA CYS A 218 2.76 7.06 -8.22
C CYS A 218 4.08 6.40 -7.82
N CYS A 219 4.29 5.12 -8.14
CA CYS A 219 5.48 4.36 -7.77
C CYS A 219 5.68 3.13 -8.67
N THR A 220 6.84 2.50 -8.55
CA THR A 220 7.22 1.28 -9.27
C THR A 220 6.25 0.12 -9.03
N GLY A 221 5.72 -0.03 -7.82
CA GLY A 221 4.68 -1.03 -7.52
C GLY A 221 3.38 -0.83 -8.32
N CYS A 222 2.99 0.43 -8.55
CA CYS A 222 1.83 0.74 -9.39
C CYS A 222 2.12 0.57 -10.89
N VAL A 223 3.38 0.70 -11.33
CA VAL A 223 3.78 0.33 -12.70
C VAL A 223 3.55 -1.16 -12.90
N ALA A 224 4.11 -2.00 -12.03
CA ALA A 224 3.95 -3.45 -12.11
C ALA A 224 2.47 -3.88 -12.03
N ALA A 225 1.68 -3.26 -11.15
CA ALA A 225 0.24 -3.54 -11.05
C ALA A 225 -0.53 -3.17 -12.33
N PHE A 226 -0.23 -2.00 -12.91
CA PHE A 226 -0.85 -1.56 -14.16
C PHE A 226 -0.45 -2.44 -15.35
N GLU A 227 0.81 -2.86 -15.43
CA GLU A 227 1.29 -3.77 -16.48
C GLU A 227 0.67 -5.17 -16.36
N ALA A 228 0.39 -5.62 -15.14
CA ALA A 228 -0.23 -6.93 -14.89
C ALA A 228 -1.71 -7.00 -15.31
N ASP A 229 -2.50 -5.95 -15.02
CA ASP A 229 -3.89 -5.84 -15.46
C ASP A 229 -4.27 -4.38 -15.80
N PRO A 230 -3.95 -3.91 -17.01
CA PRO A 230 -4.21 -2.54 -17.42
C PRO A 230 -5.70 -2.27 -17.63
N GLU A 231 -6.45 -3.23 -18.18
CA GLU A 231 -7.88 -3.03 -18.45
C GLU A 231 -8.69 -2.98 -17.15
N GLY A 232 -8.45 -3.89 -16.21
CA GLY A 232 -9.12 -3.91 -14.90
C GLY A 232 -8.82 -2.65 -14.08
N THR A 233 -7.54 -2.25 -14.00
CA THR A 233 -7.13 -1.00 -13.34
C THR A 233 -7.86 0.21 -13.91
N LEU A 234 -7.97 0.31 -15.24
CA LEU A 234 -8.65 1.43 -15.89
C LEU A 234 -10.17 1.39 -15.73
N ALA A 235 -10.77 0.20 -15.63
CA ALA A 235 -12.20 0.05 -15.33
C ALA A 235 -12.51 0.53 -13.91
N GLU A 236 -11.73 0.11 -12.91
CA GLU A 236 -11.87 0.57 -11.53
C GLU A 236 -11.68 2.09 -11.41
N TYR A 237 -10.66 2.64 -12.07
CA TYR A 237 -10.39 4.07 -12.08
C TYR A 237 -11.58 4.85 -12.65
N ARG A 238 -12.15 4.41 -13.78
CA ARG A 238 -13.34 5.04 -14.37
C ARG A 238 -14.56 4.93 -13.45
N ALA A 239 -14.77 3.80 -12.80
CA ALA A 239 -15.86 3.59 -11.86
C ALA A 239 -15.76 4.53 -10.65
N LYS A 240 -14.58 4.65 -10.03
CA LYS A 240 -14.32 5.59 -8.94
C LYS A 240 -14.56 7.04 -9.36
N ARG A 241 -14.06 7.44 -10.53
CA ARG A 241 -14.28 8.78 -11.10
C ARG A 241 -15.76 9.08 -11.35
N ALA A 242 -16.52 8.12 -11.86
CA ALA A 242 -17.95 8.27 -12.09
C ALA A 242 -18.75 8.40 -10.78
N GLN A 243 -18.38 7.65 -9.74
CA GLN A 243 -18.99 7.76 -8.40
C GLN A 243 -18.69 9.12 -7.74
N SER A 244 -17.47 9.64 -7.90
CA SER A 244 -17.10 10.98 -7.42
C SER A 244 -17.67 12.14 -8.24
N ALA A 245 -18.23 11.87 -9.43
CA ALA A 245 -18.79 12.87 -10.34
C ALA A 245 -20.33 12.98 -10.27
N GLN A 246 -21.00 12.21 -9.41
CA GLN A 246 -22.44 12.39 -9.15
C GLN A 246 -22.68 13.55 -8.17
N PRO A 247 -23.43 14.61 -8.56
CA PRO A 247 -23.64 15.78 -7.71
C PRO A 247 -24.66 15.51 -6.59
N ALA A 248 -24.40 16.09 -5.42
CA ALA A 248 -25.45 16.47 -4.47
C ALA A 248 -26.38 17.49 -5.17
N GLY A 249 -27.58 17.06 -5.55
CA GLY A 249 -28.48 17.92 -6.32
C GLY A 249 -29.83 17.26 -6.61
N ALA A 250 -30.55 16.83 -5.58
CA ALA A 250 -31.95 16.46 -5.68
C ALA A 250 -32.68 16.72 -4.34
N ALA A 251 -32.77 17.98 -3.93
CA ALA A 251 -33.76 18.44 -2.96
C ALA A 251 -33.90 19.96 -3.05
N ALA A 252 -34.93 20.41 -3.78
CA ALA A 252 -35.72 21.64 -3.59
C ALA A 252 -36.37 22.04 -4.94
N GLY A 253 -37.31 21.22 -5.39
CA GLY A 253 -38.38 21.68 -6.27
C GLY A 253 -39.59 22.01 -5.40
N GLY A 254 -40.08 23.24 -5.46
CA GLY A 254 -41.24 23.70 -4.71
C GLY A 254 -41.33 25.21 -4.71
N SER A 255 -41.77 25.75 -5.85
CA SER A 255 -42.02 27.16 -6.17
C SER A 255 -43.06 27.82 -5.26
N ASP A 256 -42.89 29.13 -5.14
CA ASP A 256 -43.83 30.14 -4.63
C ASP A 256 -45.30 29.91 -5.05
N GLU A 257 -46.24 30.11 -4.12
CA GLU A 257 -47.17 31.27 -4.10
C GLU A 257 -47.86 31.42 -2.73
#